data_AF-A0A358DVZ3-F1
#
_entry.id   AF-A0A358DVZ3-F1
#
_cell.length_a   1.000
_cell.length_b   1.000
_cell.length_c   1.000
_cell.angle_alpha   90.00
_cell.angle_beta   90.00
_cell.angle_gamma   90.00
#
_symmetry.space_group_name_H-M   'P 1'
#
loop_
_entity.id
_entity.type
_entity.pdbx_description
1 polymer ?
#
loop_
_entity_poly.entity_id
_entity_poly.type
_entity_poly.pdbx_seq_one_letter_code
_entity_poly.pdbx_strand_id
1 'polypeptide(L)' 'KVVVDEALPLEQATKAMAKVMNREVKGKMVLVP' A
#
# COMPACT_ATOMS: atom_id res chain seq x y z
N LYS A 1 -10.09 14.91 -5.93
CA LYS A 1 -8.63 14.63 -5.88
C LYS A 1 -8.46 13.27 -5.20
N VAL A 2 -7.88 12.26 -5.85
CA VAL A 2 -7.65 10.95 -5.21
C VAL A 2 -6.60 11.17 -4.12
N VAL A 3 -6.96 10.89 -2.87
CA VAL A 3 -6.03 10.93 -1.74
C VAL A 3 -5.39 9.55 -1.66
N VAL A 4 -4.07 9.52 -1.63
CA VAL A 4 -3.26 8.31 -1.46
C VAL A 4 -2.54 8.49 -0.14
N ASP A 5 -2.77 7.56 0.77
CA ASP A 5 -2.22 7.61 2.13
C ASP A 5 -0.83 6.96 2.18
N GLU A 6 -0.61 5.94 1.35
CA GLU A 6 0.64 5.19 1.32
C GLU A 6 0.97 4.70 -0.10
N ALA A 7 2.25 4.73 -0.46
CA ALA A 7 2.74 4.25 -1.76
C ALA A 7 3.99 3.38 -1.56
N LEU A 8 4.00 2.21 -2.19
CA LEU A 8 5.13 1.26 -2.15
C LEU A 8 5.56 0.87 -3.57
N PRO A 9 6.86 0.64 -3.82
CA PRO A 9 7.33 0.11 -5.10
C PRO A 9 6.74 -1.27 -5.41
N LEU A 10 6.58 -1.59 -6.69
CA LEU A 10 6.03 -2.88 -7.15
C LEU A 10 6.87 -4.06 -6.64
N GLU A 11 8.19 -3.89 -6.55
CA GLU A 11 9.12 -4.88 -5.98
C GLU A 11 8.77 -5.27 -4.53
N GLN A 12 8.06 -4.40 -3.81
CA GLN A 12 7.64 -4.63 -2.43
C GLN A 12 6.17 -5.06 -2.31
N ALA A 13 5.54 -5.55 -3.38
CA ALA A 13 4.15 -5.98 -3.39
C ALA A 13 3.82 -6.98 -2.26
N THR A 14 4.71 -7.94 -1.97
CA THR A 14 4.51 -8.91 -0.88
C THR A 14 4.41 -8.22 0.49
N LYS A 15 5.24 -7.20 0.72
CA LYS A 15 5.21 -6.40 1.97
C LYS A 15 3.95 -5.54 2.05
N ALA A 16 3.55 -4.95 0.93
CA ALA A 16 2.30 -4.21 0.82
C ALA A 16 1.09 -5.12 1.18
N MET A 17 1.05 -6.35 0.65
CA MET A 17 -0.01 -7.30 0.98
C MET A 17 -0.03 -7.68 2.47
N ALA A 18 1.14 -7.91 3.08
CA ALA A 18 1.22 -8.20 4.51
C ALA A 18 0.63 -7.06 5.36
N LYS A 19 0.95 -5.80 5.04
CA LYS A 19 0.39 -4.62 5.72
C LYS A 19 -1.14 -4.54 5.60
N VAL A 20 -1.68 -4.83 4.42
CA VAL A 20 -3.14 -4.84 4.20
C VAL A 20 -3.80 -5.91 5.05
N MET A 21 -3.25 -7.13 5.05
CA MET A 21 -3.79 -8.26 5.83
C MET A 21 -3.76 -8.00 7.33
N ASN A 22 -2.70 -7.35 7.82
CA ASN A 22 -2.56 -6.97 9.22
C ASN A 22 -3.38 -5.73 9.62
N ARG A 23 -4.14 -5.13 8.68
CA ARG A 23 -4.92 -3.89 8.90
C ARG A 23 -4.06 -2.69 9.31
N GLU A 24 -2.80 -2.66 8.90
CA GLU A 24 -1.88 -1.55 9.15
C GLU A 24 -2.17 -0.36 8.22
N VAL A 25 -2.81 -0.63 7.08
CA VAL A 25 -3.19 0.39 6.10
C VAL A 25 -4.49 1.06 6.54
N LYS A 26 -4.41 2.35 6.90
CA LYS A 26 -5.57 3.15 7.37
C LYS A 26 -6.45 3.70 6.25
N GLY A 27 -5.96 3.69 5.01
CA GLY A 27 -6.63 4.33 3.88
C GLY A 27 -6.27 3.70 2.54
N LYS A 28 -6.08 4.51 1.50
CA LYS A 28 -5.77 4.02 0.17
C LYS A 28 -4.26 3.87 0.01
N MET A 29 -3.81 2.63 -0.14
CA MET A 29 -2.44 2.32 -0.53
C MET A 29 -2.36 2.00 -2.02
N VAL A 30 -1.29 2.44 -2.68
CA VAL A 30 -1.02 2.17 -4.10
C VAL A 30 0.36 1.57 -4.29
N LEU A 31 0.51 0.77 -5.34
CA LEU A 31 1.81 0.35 -5.82
C LEU A 31 2.26 1.27 -6.94
N VAL A 32 3.51 1.72 -6.86
CA VAL A 32 4.16 2.49 -7.92
C VAL A 32 5.14 1.59 -8.67
N PRO A 33 5.33 1.79 -9.99
CA PRO A 33 6.32 1.05 -10.76
C PRO A 33 7.70 1.07 -10.11
#